data_AF-A0A4U7AXQ8-F1
#
_entry.id   AF-A0A4U7AXQ8-F1
#
_cell.length_a   1.000
_cell.length_b   1.000
_cell.length_c   1.000
_cell.angle_alpha   90.00
_cell.angle_beta   90.00
_cell.angle_gamma   90.00
#
_symmetry.space_group_name_H-M   'P 1'
#
loop_
_entity.id
_entity.type
_entity.pdbx_description
1 polymer ?
#
loop_
_entity_poly.entity_id
_entity_poly.type
_entity_poly.pdbx_seq_one_letter_code
_entity_poly.pdbx_strand_id
1 'polypeptide(L)'
;MAQGAVKIKAGASKANKPTGPQRGNRVIKPKKAKLVQQFKLKRKQSGGLAALTEKSLAERAGHLEMLKGGKADRKDAAAKKAEKPKGKK
;
A
#
# COMPACT_ATOMS: atom_id res chain seq x y z
N MET A 1 14.38 -65.79 2.47
CA MET A 1 13.72 -64.46 2.53
C MET A 1 14.41 -63.54 1.54
N ALA A 2 13.86 -63.38 0.33
CA ALA A 2 14.45 -62.52 -0.69
C ALA A 2 14.04 -61.05 -0.42
N GLN A 3 15.01 -60.19 -0.09
CA GLN A 3 14.80 -58.76 -0.02
C GLN A 3 14.67 -58.21 -1.44
N GLY A 4 13.48 -57.71 -1.78
CA GLY A 4 13.19 -57.13 -3.09
C GLY A 4 13.96 -55.84 -3.36
N ALA A 5 14.23 -55.58 -4.65
CA ALA A 5 14.99 -54.42 -5.10
C ALA A 5 14.34 -53.10 -4.67
N VAL A 6 15.09 -52.29 -3.91
CA VAL A 6 14.67 -50.96 -3.47
C VAL A 6 14.72 -50.00 -4.67
N LYS A 7 13.56 -49.45 -5.05
CA LYS A 7 13.46 -48.44 -6.12
C LYS A 7 14.15 -47.15 -5.66
N ILE A 8 15.27 -46.81 -6.32
CA ILE A 8 15.96 -45.53 -6.10
C ILE A 8 15.09 -44.40 -6.65
N LYS A 9 14.62 -43.51 -5.76
CA LYS A 9 13.89 -42.30 -6.16
C LYS A 9 14.87 -41.33 -6.81
N ALA A 10 14.49 -40.77 -7.95
CA ALA A 10 15.27 -39.74 -8.63
C ALA A 10 15.51 -38.56 -7.69
N GLY A 11 16.78 -38.19 -7.50
CA GLY A 11 17.18 -37.05 -6.68
C GLY A 11 16.63 -35.73 -7.26
N ALA A 12 16.43 -34.75 -6.39
CA ALA A 12 15.93 -33.44 -6.75
C ALA A 12 16.77 -32.81 -7.87
N SER A 13 16.10 -32.37 -8.95
CA SER A 13 16.77 -31.71 -10.07
C SER A 13 17.44 -30.43 -9.59
N LYS A 14 18.77 -30.32 -9.75
CA LYS A 14 19.49 -29.07 -9.49
C LYS A 14 18.94 -27.99 -10.40
N ALA A 15 18.48 -26.88 -9.82
CA ALA A 15 18.02 -25.73 -10.58
C ALA A 15 19.20 -25.14 -11.36
N ASN A 16 19.19 -25.26 -12.68
CA ASN A 16 20.20 -24.66 -13.56
C ASN A 16 20.12 -23.14 -13.44
N LYS A 17 20.99 -22.55 -12.63
CA LYS A 17 21.18 -21.09 -12.59
C LYS A 17 21.96 -20.69 -13.85
N PRO A 18 21.51 -19.66 -14.60
CA PRO A 18 22.20 -19.25 -15.81
C PRO A 18 23.60 -18.71 -15.48
N THR A 19 24.61 -19.22 -16.17
CA THR A 19 26.04 -18.86 -16.01
C THR A 19 26.51 -17.74 -16.95
N GLY A 20 25.61 -17.20 -17.78
CA GLY A 20 25.90 -16.12 -18.74
C GLY A 20 25.53 -14.71 -18.23
N PRO A 21 25.82 -13.65 -19.02
CA PRO A 21 25.52 -12.28 -18.66
C PRO A 21 24.07 -12.10 -18.23
N GLN A 22 23.86 -11.61 -17.01
CA GLN A 22 22.52 -11.39 -16.49
C GLN A 22 21.87 -10.23 -17.22
N ARG A 23 20.75 -10.51 -17.91
CA ARG A 23 19.94 -9.48 -18.55
C ARG A 23 19.36 -8.58 -17.46
N GLY A 24 19.53 -7.27 -17.59
CA GLY A 24 18.98 -6.27 -16.64
C GLY A 24 17.45 -6.33 -16.51
N ASN A 25 16.88 -5.49 -15.64
CA ASN A 25 15.45 -5.53 -15.33
C ASN A 25 14.59 -5.27 -16.58
N ARG A 26 13.95 -6.33 -17.11
CA ARG A 26 12.98 -6.24 -18.21
C ARG A 26 11.56 -6.30 -17.65
N VAL A 27 10.71 -5.37 -18.09
CA VAL A 27 9.27 -5.47 -17.84
C VAL A 27 8.66 -6.47 -18.82
N ILE A 28 8.57 -7.72 -18.41
CA ILE A 28 7.98 -8.80 -19.22
C ILE A 28 6.46 -8.78 -19.01
N LYS A 29 5.72 -8.44 -20.07
CA LYS A 29 4.24 -8.48 -20.03
C LYS A 29 3.76 -9.94 -19.88
N PRO A 30 2.75 -10.20 -19.03
CA PRO A 30 2.19 -11.53 -18.89
C PRO A 30 1.53 -11.96 -20.21
N LYS A 31 1.79 -13.20 -20.64
CA LYS A 31 1.23 -13.76 -21.87
C LYS A 31 -0.06 -14.56 -21.64
N LYS A 32 -0.26 -15.08 -20.43
CA LYS A 32 -1.44 -15.89 -20.08
C LYS A 32 -2.64 -14.99 -19.76
N ALA A 33 -3.82 -15.33 -20.30
CA ALA A 33 -5.03 -14.53 -20.15
C ALA A 33 -5.38 -14.16 -18.69
N LYS A 34 -5.31 -15.13 -17.77
CA LYS A 34 -5.55 -14.91 -16.32
C LYS A 34 -4.59 -13.85 -15.72
N LEU A 35 -3.31 -13.89 -16.12
CA LEU A 35 -2.29 -12.97 -15.62
C LEU A 35 -2.43 -11.58 -16.25
N VAL A 36 -2.90 -11.49 -17.49
CA VAL A 36 -3.23 -10.21 -18.13
C VAL A 36 -4.37 -9.51 -17.39
N GLN A 37 -5.41 -10.25 -17.00
CA GLN A 37 -6.52 -9.70 -16.21
C GLN A 37 -6.04 -9.16 -14.86
N GLN A 38 -5.25 -9.95 -14.11
CA GLN A 38 -4.68 -9.51 -12.84
C GLN A 38 -3.76 -8.29 -12.98
N PHE A 39 -2.96 -8.23 -14.04
CA PHE A 39 -2.09 -7.08 -14.31
C PHE A 39 -2.89 -5.81 -14.60
N LYS A 40 -3.99 -5.93 -15.36
CA LYS A 40 -4.92 -4.81 -15.61
C LYS A 40 -5.57 -4.33 -14.32
N LEU A 41 -6.03 -5.23 -13.45
CA LEU A 41 -6.62 -4.89 -12.15
C LEU A 41 -5.61 -4.18 -11.25
N LYS A 42 -4.40 -4.72 -11.12
CA LYS A 42 -3.32 -4.10 -10.33
C LYS A 42 -3.02 -2.68 -10.81
N ARG A 43 -2.89 -2.46 -12.13
CA ARG A 43 -2.65 -1.13 -12.71
C ARG A 43 -3.80 -0.15 -12.43
N LYS A 44 -5.06 -0.60 -12.50
CA LYS A 44 -6.23 0.23 -12.18
C LYS A 44 -6.26 0.62 -10.70
N GLN A 45 -6.03 -0.35 -9.82
CA GLN A 45 -6.02 -0.13 -8.36
C GLN A 45 -4.86 0.76 -7.91
N SER A 46 -3.66 0.60 -8.50
CA SER A 46 -2.52 1.44 -8.19
C SER A 46 -2.69 2.89 -8.62
N GLY A 47 -3.43 3.16 -9.71
CA GLY A 47 -3.62 4.52 -10.22
C GLY A 47 -4.51 5.41 -9.35
N GLY A 48 -5.45 4.82 -8.60
CA GLY A 48 -6.36 5.56 -7.70
C GLY A 48 -5.97 5.55 -6.23
N LEU A 49 -4.88 4.84 -5.88
CA LEU A 49 -4.49 4.64 -4.48
C LEU A 49 -4.10 5.96 -3.80
N ALA A 50 -3.37 6.85 -4.48
CA ALA A 50 -2.99 8.16 -3.95
C ALA A 50 -4.22 9.02 -3.61
N ALA A 51 -5.17 9.16 -4.55
CA ALA A 51 -6.40 9.92 -4.33
C ALA A 51 -7.28 9.32 -3.20
N LEU A 52 -7.35 7.99 -3.10
CA LEU A 52 -8.04 7.33 -1.99
C LEU A 52 -7.34 7.55 -0.65
N THR A 53 -6.01 7.50 -0.63
CA THR A 53 -5.24 7.80 0.59
C THR A 53 -5.36 9.27 1.00
N GLU A 54 -5.36 10.20 0.05
CA GLU A 54 -5.61 11.63 0.31
C GLU A 54 -7.00 11.86 0.87
N LYS A 55 -8.02 11.21 0.30
CA LYS A 55 -9.39 11.25 0.81
C LYS A 55 -9.49 10.70 2.23
N SER A 56 -8.90 9.53 2.50
CA SER A 56 -8.90 8.94 3.85
C SER A 56 -8.10 9.77 4.87
N LEU A 57 -7.00 10.42 4.47
CA LEU A 57 -6.27 11.34 5.33
C LEU A 57 -7.08 12.61 5.60
N ALA A 58 -7.76 13.16 4.59
CA ALA A 58 -8.64 14.32 4.75
C ALA A 58 -9.86 14.00 5.61
N GLU A 59 -10.47 12.83 5.45
CA GLU A 59 -11.56 12.35 6.30
C GLU A 59 -11.11 12.16 7.74
N ARG A 60 -9.94 11.54 7.97
CA ARG A 60 -9.36 11.40 9.31
C ARG A 60 -8.96 12.75 9.92
N ALA A 61 -8.40 13.66 9.13
CA ALA A 61 -8.03 15.01 9.58
C ALA A 61 -9.27 15.86 9.87
N GLY A 62 -10.29 15.81 9.00
CA GLY A 62 -11.58 16.48 9.21
C GLY A 62 -12.38 15.87 10.36
N HIS A 63 -12.28 14.55 10.55
CA HIS A 63 -12.82 13.87 11.73
C HIS A 63 -12.06 14.24 13.00
N LEU A 64 -10.73 14.43 12.92
CA LEU A 64 -9.93 14.96 14.02
C LEU A 64 -10.24 16.44 14.31
N GLU A 65 -10.57 17.25 13.31
CA GLU A 65 -11.12 18.60 13.53
C GLU A 65 -12.46 18.55 14.28
N MET A 66 -13.28 17.52 14.08
CA MET A 66 -14.50 17.32 14.87
C MET A 66 -14.23 16.82 16.30
N LEU A 67 -13.09 16.18 16.57
CA LEU A 67 -12.75 15.62 17.90
C LEU A 67 -11.89 16.55 18.77
N LYS A 68 -11.05 17.41 18.19
CA LYS A 68 -10.22 18.35 18.94
C LYS A 68 -9.84 19.59 18.11
N GLY A 69 -10.48 20.73 18.38
CA GLY A 69 -9.97 22.03 17.94
C GLY A 69 -10.23 22.34 16.47
N GLY A 70 -11.43 22.02 15.99
CA GLY A 70 -11.87 22.32 14.62
C GLY A 70 -11.96 23.82 14.33
N LYS A 71 -12.24 24.20 13.07
CA LYS A 71 -12.37 25.62 12.69
C LYS A 71 -13.41 26.38 13.53
N ALA A 72 -14.46 25.70 14.00
CA ALA A 72 -15.43 26.24 14.94
C ALA A 72 -14.76 26.54 16.30
N ASP A 73 -14.12 25.55 16.93
CA ASP A 73 -13.38 25.74 18.18
C ASP A 73 -12.28 26.82 18.09
N ARG A 74 -11.60 26.94 16.94
CA ARG A 74 -10.60 28.00 16.71
C ARG A 74 -11.23 29.38 16.57
N LYS A 75 -12.39 29.47 15.91
CA LYS A 75 -13.18 30.71 15.83
C LYS A 75 -13.75 31.08 17.19
N ASP A 76 -14.24 30.12 17.96
CA ASP A 76 -14.77 30.32 19.31
C ASP A 76 -13.65 30.69 20.30
N ALA A 77 -12.47 30.07 20.19
CA ALA A 77 -11.30 30.46 20.98
C ALA A 77 -10.76 31.85 20.58
N ALA A 78 -10.81 32.22 19.29
CA ALA A 78 -10.45 33.56 18.83
C ALA A 78 -11.47 34.62 19.26
N ALA A 79 -12.77 34.31 19.20
CA ALA A 79 -13.85 35.17 19.69
C ALA A 79 -13.74 35.38 21.21
N LYS A 80 -13.52 34.31 21.99
CA LYS A 80 -13.30 34.40 23.45
C LYS A 80 -12.02 35.14 23.84
N LYS A 81 -10.99 35.17 22.97
CA LYS A 81 -9.79 36.00 23.17
C LYS A 81 -10.01 37.47 22.80
N ALA A 82 -10.90 37.76 21.86
CA ALA A 82 -11.28 39.12 21.48
C ALA A 82 -12.25 39.76 22.50
N GLU A 83 -13.09 38.95 23.15
CA GLU A 83 -14.10 39.41 24.12
C GLU A 83 -13.55 39.61 25.54
N LYS A 84 -12.39 39.04 25.91
CA LYS A 84 -11.70 39.45 27.13
C LYS A 84 -11.13 40.86 26.94
N PRO A 85 -11.68 41.91 27.56
CA PRO A 85 -11.18 43.25 27.36
C PRO A 85 -9.75 43.31 27.90
N LYS A 86 -8.81 43.71 27.05
CA LYS A 86 -7.56 44.32 27.52
C LYS A 86 -7.93 45.61 28.24
N GLY A 87 -8.09 45.53 29.55
CA GLY A 87 -8.11 46.72 30.40
C GLY A 87 -8.77 46.51 31.75
N LYS A 88 -7.97 46.52 32.82
CA LYS A 88 -7.81 47.73 33.63
C LYS A 88 -6.75 47.52 34.73
N LYS A 89 -5.79 48.46 34.75
CA LYS A 89 -4.70 48.72 35.71
C LYS A 89 -3.53 47.74 35.74
#